data_AF-A0A9X2CTM4-F1
#
_entry.id   AF-A0A9X2CTM4-F1
#
_cell.length_a   1.000
_cell.length_b   1.000
_cell.length_c   1.000
_cell.angle_alpha   90.00
_cell.angle_beta   90.00
_cell.angle_gamma   90.00
#
_symmetry.space_group_name_H-M   'P 1'
#
loop_
_entity.id
_entity.type
_entity.pdbx_description
1 polymer ?
#
loop_
_entity_poly.entity_id
_entity_poly.type
_entity_poly.pdbx_seq_one_letter_code
_entity_poly.pdbx_strand_id
1 'polypeptide(L)'
;MRKQTNKLLRAVSVSGLLILAACSTEKAENNVVEEVTINQKGEVEEISEEKNSAEVTETNTNEEEVEEIKEPEVTVLSDEEAIQLVIEAESKAVEVLGESFTEGEHGLSFSDSFDVLANSLTDYYSSNSLEESIRAIYNNPESFYEYGFVFPLAAHSTAPYVVAMSNEDEIELYSLPEIYGDESFTYVYSLKIEDNSWKVDQVKNYLSPRGAEDAVRFVNNIYDPSVYVVHDADNETIDLNEIIKVIENEENYMIQVYVLNDHATATLGWYTVDPISTMVYQWDLIDDEFLEVGSYFNH
;
A
#
# COMPACT_ATOMS: atom_id res chain seq x y z
N MET A 1 22.99 14.77 48.63
CA MET A 1 24.36 15.24 48.36
C MET A 1 25.03 14.23 47.44
N ARG A 2 25.40 14.67 46.21
CA ARG A 2 26.18 13.99 45.13
C ARG A 2 25.54 12.73 44.49
N LYS A 3 25.03 12.75 43.25
CA LYS A 3 25.64 12.91 41.89
C LYS A 3 26.68 11.83 41.51
N GLN A 4 26.35 11.03 40.49
CA GLN A 4 27.03 10.88 39.18
C GLN A 4 26.60 9.54 38.53
N THR A 5 25.73 9.52 37.51
CA THR A 5 25.91 9.70 36.04
C THR A 5 26.55 8.53 35.26
N ASN A 6 25.69 7.95 34.41
CA ASN A 6 25.82 7.59 32.98
C ASN A 6 26.93 6.66 32.45
N LYS A 7 26.47 5.67 31.66
CA LYS A 7 26.77 5.39 30.23
C LYS A 7 26.07 4.06 29.87
N LEU A 8 25.00 3.99 29.07
CA LEU A 8 24.80 4.32 27.65
C LEU A 8 25.77 3.58 26.70
N LEU A 9 25.27 2.54 26.03
CA LEU A 9 25.69 2.13 24.68
C LEU A 9 24.57 1.25 24.07
N ARG A 10 23.63 1.90 23.37
CA ARG A 10 22.82 1.27 22.32
C ARG A 10 23.59 1.48 21.02
N ALA A 11 23.87 0.40 20.31
CA ALA A 11 24.41 0.44 18.96
C ALA A 11 23.22 0.26 18.01
N VAL A 12 22.78 1.36 17.38
CA VAL A 12 21.94 1.32 16.18
C VAL A 12 22.85 1.77 15.05
N SER A 13 23.14 0.87 14.11
CA SER A 13 23.96 1.22 12.95
C SER A 13 23.09 1.93 11.92
N VAL A 14 23.35 3.23 11.77
CA VAL A 14 22.92 4.04 10.63
C VAL A 14 23.65 3.52 9.39
N SER A 15 22.92 3.15 8.35
CA SER A 15 23.47 2.98 7.01
C SER A 15 22.44 3.47 5.99
N GLY A 16 22.34 4.79 5.89
CA GLY A 16 21.67 5.50 4.81
C GLY A 16 22.63 6.54 4.23
N LEU A 17 22.60 6.69 2.91
CA LEU A 17 23.41 7.53 2.01
C LEU A 17 24.81 7.04 1.61
N LEU A 18 24.90 6.61 0.34
CA LEU A 18 25.92 7.07 -0.59
C LEU A 18 25.36 7.12 -2.01
N ILE A 19 24.94 8.32 -2.42
CA ILE A 19 24.77 8.69 -3.83
C ILE A 19 26.17 8.94 -4.40
N LEU A 20 26.53 8.23 -5.47
CA LEU A 20 27.61 8.65 -6.36
C LEU A 20 27.13 8.58 -7.81
N ALA A 21 26.91 9.76 -8.38
CA ALA A 21 26.90 9.98 -9.81
C ALA A 21 28.30 9.70 -10.37
N ALA A 22 28.37 8.96 -11.47
CA ALA A 22 29.49 8.98 -12.39
C ALA A 22 29.03 8.68 -13.81
N CYS A 23 28.88 9.73 -14.61
CA CYS A 23 28.98 9.64 -16.07
C CYS A 23 30.46 9.43 -16.45
N SER A 24 30.77 8.40 -17.25
CA SER A 24 31.42 8.59 -18.55
C SER A 24 31.69 7.26 -19.28
N THR A 25 31.41 7.35 -20.58
CA THR A 25 31.71 6.52 -21.76
C THR A 25 33.02 5.74 -21.79
N GLU A 26 32.98 4.50 -22.30
CA GLU A 26 33.80 4.07 -23.46
C GLU A 26 33.33 2.74 -24.12
N LYS A 27 33.07 2.83 -25.43
CA LYS A 27 33.15 1.87 -26.57
C LYS A 27 33.20 0.34 -26.37
N ALA A 28 32.33 -0.35 -27.14
CA ALA A 28 32.69 -1.39 -28.14
C ALA A 28 31.46 -1.59 -29.08
N GLU A 29 31.45 -1.03 -30.30
CA GLU A 29 31.86 -1.62 -31.59
C GLU A 29 30.97 -2.73 -32.18
N ASN A 30 30.53 -2.46 -33.42
CA ASN A 30 30.00 -3.36 -34.46
C ASN A 30 28.58 -3.93 -34.22
N ASN A 31 27.60 -3.81 -35.13
CA ASN A 31 27.69 -3.97 -36.58
C ASN A 31 26.58 -3.22 -37.35
N VAL A 32 26.95 -2.80 -38.56
CA VAL A 32 26.13 -2.33 -39.68
C VAL A 32 25.23 -3.45 -40.20
N VAL A 33 23.95 -3.19 -40.45
CA VAL A 33 23.23 -3.59 -41.67
C VAL A 33 22.19 -2.51 -42.01
N GLU A 34 22.43 -1.81 -43.11
CA GLU A 34 21.42 -1.08 -43.87
C GLU A 34 20.41 -2.08 -44.46
N GLU A 35 19.12 -1.77 -44.41
CA GLU A 35 18.28 -2.02 -45.59
C GLU A 35 17.10 -1.05 -45.64
N VAL A 36 17.23 -0.11 -46.58
CA VAL A 36 16.14 0.70 -47.12
C VAL A 36 15.38 -0.17 -48.11
N THR A 37 14.05 -0.20 -48.01
CA THR A 37 13.20 -0.53 -49.17
C THR A 37 12.01 0.40 -49.23
N ILE A 38 12.04 1.27 -50.23
CA ILE A 38 10.89 2.00 -50.78
C ILE A 38 10.28 1.12 -51.88
N ASN A 39 8.95 1.04 -51.97
CA ASN A 39 8.29 0.85 -53.25
C ASN A 39 6.91 1.54 -53.27
N GLN A 40 6.73 2.39 -54.29
CA GLN A 40 5.48 3.03 -54.70
C GLN A 40 4.70 2.13 -55.69
N LYS A 41 3.36 2.21 -55.63
CA LYS A 41 2.37 2.10 -56.73
C LYS A 41 0.99 2.17 -56.04
N GLY A 42 0.03 3.02 -56.37
CA GLY A 42 -0.28 3.73 -57.60
C GLY A 42 -1.63 3.24 -58.09
N GLU A 43 -2.68 4.05 -57.98
CA GLU A 43 -3.84 4.05 -58.88
C GLU A 43 -4.64 5.35 -58.75
N VAL A 44 -5.03 5.87 -59.92
CA VAL A 44 -5.78 7.10 -60.19
C VAL A 44 -6.94 6.69 -61.09
N GLU A 45 -8.16 7.14 -60.80
CA GLU A 45 -9.27 7.38 -61.76
C GLU A 45 -10.08 8.55 -61.18
N GLU A 46 -9.95 9.78 -61.69
CA GLU A 46 -10.60 10.41 -62.86
C GLU A 46 -12.12 10.71 -62.75
N ILE A 47 -12.41 11.89 -62.20
CA ILE A 47 -13.31 12.99 -62.62
C ILE A 47 -14.61 12.64 -63.39
N SER A 48 -15.74 13.18 -62.92
CA SER A 48 -16.70 13.86 -63.80
C SER A 48 -17.35 15.06 -63.09
N GLU A 49 -17.23 16.23 -63.73
CA GLU A 49 -17.94 17.47 -63.41
C GLU A 49 -19.29 17.48 -64.15
N GLU A 50 -20.34 18.05 -63.53
CA GLU A 50 -21.30 18.86 -64.29
C GLU A 50 -21.92 19.98 -63.44
N LYS A 51 -21.86 21.20 -63.97
CA LYS A 51 -22.36 22.45 -63.41
C LYS A 51 -23.87 22.56 -63.56
N ASN A 52 -24.54 23.22 -62.61
CA ASN A 52 -25.34 24.41 -62.95
C ASN A 52 -25.69 25.32 -61.76
N SER A 53 -25.67 26.60 -62.10
CA SER A 53 -25.90 27.84 -61.37
C SER A 53 -27.27 27.99 -60.68
N ALA A 54 -27.30 28.56 -59.47
CA ALA A 54 -28.19 29.67 -59.11
C ALA A 54 -27.73 30.36 -57.80
N GLU A 55 -28.03 31.64 -57.75
CA GLU A 55 -27.50 32.76 -56.96
C GLU A 55 -28.13 32.92 -55.55
N VAL A 56 -27.50 33.77 -54.72
CA VAL A 56 -27.98 34.45 -53.48
C VAL A 56 -28.14 33.54 -52.25
N THR A 57 -27.57 33.78 -51.06
CA THR A 57 -27.40 35.03 -50.30
C THR A 57 -26.38 34.81 -49.18
N GLU A 58 -25.55 35.81 -48.91
CA GLU A 58 -24.65 35.89 -47.76
C GLU A 58 -25.42 35.81 -46.43
N THR A 59 -25.03 34.87 -45.56
CA THR A 59 -25.13 35.04 -44.11
C THR A 59 -23.88 34.47 -43.47
N ASN A 60 -23.01 35.38 -43.02
CA ASN A 60 -21.96 35.12 -42.04
C ASN A 60 -22.55 34.37 -40.84
N THR A 61 -22.09 33.15 -40.63
CA THR A 61 -22.02 32.57 -39.30
C THR A 61 -20.64 31.96 -39.19
N ASN A 62 -19.74 32.66 -38.50
CA ASN A 62 -18.54 32.01 -37.95
C ASN A 62 -19.08 30.94 -37.00
N GLU A 63 -19.13 29.70 -37.45
CA GLU A 63 -19.08 28.56 -36.55
C GLU A 63 -17.64 28.55 -36.03
N GLU A 64 -17.45 29.11 -34.83
CA GLU A 64 -16.33 28.71 -33.99
C GLU A 64 -16.46 27.20 -33.84
N GLU A 65 -15.57 26.49 -34.51
CA GLU A 65 -15.24 25.09 -34.24
C GLU A 65 -14.78 25.08 -32.77
N VAL A 66 -15.73 24.81 -31.87
CA VAL A 66 -15.42 24.47 -30.49
C VAL A 66 -14.64 23.17 -30.61
N GLU A 67 -13.31 23.26 -30.59
CA GLU A 67 -12.47 22.11 -30.30
C GLU A 67 -13.04 21.51 -29.02
N GLU A 68 -13.73 20.38 -29.17
CA GLU A 68 -14.11 19.53 -28.06
C GLU A 68 -12.79 19.14 -27.41
N ILE A 69 -12.42 19.87 -26.35
CA ILE A 69 -11.34 19.50 -25.47
C ILE A 69 -11.81 18.16 -24.89
N LYS A 70 -11.38 17.06 -25.51
CA LYS A 70 -11.46 15.76 -24.88
C LYS A 70 -10.71 15.92 -23.57
N GLU A 71 -11.45 15.95 -22.47
CA GLU A 71 -10.85 15.75 -21.16
C GLU A 71 -9.97 14.50 -21.28
N PRO A 72 -8.72 14.54 -20.79
CA PRO A 72 -7.86 13.37 -20.86
C PRO A 72 -8.59 12.22 -20.17
N GLU A 73 -8.99 11.21 -20.95
CA GLU A 73 -9.55 9.98 -20.40
C GLU A 73 -8.44 9.34 -19.56
N VAL A 74 -8.64 9.31 -18.24
CA VAL A 74 -7.74 8.62 -17.33
C VAL A 74 -7.88 7.13 -17.62
N THR A 75 -6.79 6.52 -18.09
CA THR A 75 -6.74 5.09 -18.33
C THR A 75 -6.67 4.33 -17.00
N VAL A 76 -7.40 3.22 -16.90
CA VAL A 76 -7.26 2.28 -15.78
C VAL A 76 -5.82 1.76 -15.75
N LEU A 77 -5.20 1.76 -14.56
CA LEU A 77 -3.82 1.28 -14.37
C LEU A 77 -3.75 -0.25 -14.54
N SER A 78 -2.62 -0.75 -15.03
CA SER A 78 -2.26 -2.15 -14.84
C SER A 78 -1.95 -2.45 -13.37
N ASP A 79 -1.96 -3.73 -12.99
CA ASP A 79 -1.59 -4.16 -11.63
C ASP A 79 -0.20 -3.62 -11.25
N GLU A 80 0.79 -3.73 -12.14
CA GLU A 80 2.14 -3.21 -11.89
C GLU A 80 2.19 -1.68 -11.73
N GLU A 81 1.39 -0.96 -12.52
CA GLU A 81 1.31 0.51 -12.43
C GLU A 81 0.65 0.95 -11.12
N ALA A 82 -0.42 0.26 -10.69
CA ALA A 82 -1.08 0.51 -9.41
C ALA A 82 -0.14 0.23 -8.22
N ILE A 83 0.59 -0.89 -8.26
CA ILE A 83 1.59 -1.24 -7.24
C ILE A 83 2.68 -0.18 -7.17
N GLN A 84 3.24 0.21 -8.31
CA GLN A 84 4.30 1.20 -8.37
C GLN A 84 3.84 2.57 -7.86
N LEU A 85 2.60 2.96 -8.17
CA LEU A 85 2.00 4.20 -7.67
C LEU A 85 1.96 4.23 -6.14
N VAL A 86 1.52 3.15 -5.48
CA VAL A 86 1.47 3.11 -4.00
C VAL A 86 2.88 3.15 -3.41
N ILE A 87 3.84 2.40 -3.97
CA ILE A 87 5.24 2.41 -3.51
C ILE A 87 5.82 3.83 -3.60
N GLU A 88 5.58 4.53 -4.71
CA GLU A 88 6.03 5.90 -4.90
C GLU A 88 5.34 6.88 -3.94
N ALA A 89 4.03 6.73 -3.75
CA ALA A 89 3.25 7.54 -2.81
C ALA A 89 3.78 7.42 -1.39
N GLU A 90 4.02 6.21 -0.90
CA GLU A 90 4.56 5.99 0.44
C GLU A 90 6.01 6.48 0.56
N SER A 91 6.85 6.17 -0.43
CA SER A 91 8.24 6.64 -0.46
C SER A 91 8.31 8.16 -0.39
N LYS A 92 7.42 8.84 -1.12
CA LYS A 92 7.34 10.30 -1.11
C LYS A 92 6.81 10.84 0.21
N ALA A 93 5.83 10.18 0.83
CA ALA A 93 5.35 10.56 2.15
C ALA A 93 6.45 10.45 3.22
N VAL A 94 7.22 9.35 3.22
CA VAL A 94 8.37 9.18 4.13
C VAL A 94 9.43 10.24 3.90
N GLU A 95 9.74 10.57 2.65
CA GLU A 95 10.68 11.65 2.31
C GLU A 95 10.19 13.00 2.86
N VAL A 96 8.99 13.43 2.49
CA VAL A 96 8.42 14.75 2.85
C VAL A 96 8.23 14.89 4.36
N LEU A 97 7.65 13.89 5.01
CA LEU A 97 7.45 13.91 6.46
C LEU A 97 8.79 13.80 7.20
N GLY A 98 9.71 12.96 6.71
CA GLY A 98 11.01 12.73 7.32
C GLY A 98 11.92 13.96 7.30
N GLU A 99 11.90 14.75 6.22
CA GLU A 99 12.62 16.03 6.15
C GLU A 99 12.12 17.05 7.18
N SER A 100 10.84 16.98 7.52
CA SER A 100 10.19 17.87 8.49
C SER A 100 10.20 17.33 9.92
N PHE A 101 10.45 16.02 10.10
CA PHE A 101 10.35 15.35 11.38
C PHE A 101 11.52 15.72 12.30
N THR A 102 11.21 16.19 13.51
CA THR A 102 12.19 16.69 14.47
C THR A 102 11.92 16.18 15.89
N GLU A 103 13.00 15.88 16.61
CA GLU A 103 13.00 15.61 18.04
C GLU A 103 13.47 16.86 18.80
N GLY A 104 12.54 17.53 19.49
CA GLY A 104 12.79 18.76 20.24
C GLY A 104 12.67 18.58 21.76
N GLU A 105 12.88 19.66 22.52
CA GLU A 105 12.74 19.64 23.99
C GLU A 105 11.31 19.28 24.47
N HIS A 106 10.31 19.43 23.59
CA HIS A 106 8.90 19.19 23.88
C HIS A 106 8.37 17.86 23.29
N GLY A 107 9.25 17.02 22.75
CA GLY A 107 8.88 15.76 22.11
C GLY A 107 9.06 15.79 20.59
N LEU A 108 8.37 14.87 19.92
CA LEU A 108 8.41 14.70 18.47
C LEU A 108 7.44 15.67 17.79
N SER A 109 7.85 16.26 16.68
CA SER A 109 7.03 17.22 15.93
C SER A 109 7.48 17.36 14.47
N PHE A 110 6.61 17.88 13.61
CA PHE A 110 6.97 18.31 12.26
C PHE A 110 7.26 19.82 12.24
N SER A 111 8.37 20.24 11.64
CA SER A 111 8.77 21.64 11.58
C SER A 111 7.95 22.47 10.60
N ASP A 112 7.41 21.85 9.56
CA ASP A 112 6.55 22.49 8.58
C ASP A 112 5.07 22.37 8.97
N SER A 113 4.26 23.31 8.48
CA SER A 113 2.81 23.23 8.65
C SER A 113 2.24 22.10 7.81
N PHE A 114 1.15 21.48 8.30
CA PHE A 114 0.44 20.44 7.55
C PHE A 114 0.15 20.85 6.09
N ASP A 115 -0.33 22.07 5.84
CA ASP A 115 -0.64 22.52 4.47
C ASP A 115 0.57 22.49 3.52
N VAL A 116 1.79 22.70 4.03
CA VAL A 116 3.03 22.63 3.22
C VAL A 116 3.35 21.19 2.88
N LEU A 117 3.23 20.29 3.86
CA LEU A 117 3.47 18.86 3.68
C LEU A 117 2.42 18.25 2.76
N ALA A 118 1.13 18.54 2.99
CA ALA A 118 0.01 18.05 2.20
C ALA A 118 0.11 18.49 0.73
N ASN A 119 0.43 19.77 0.47
CA ASN A 119 0.65 20.26 -0.89
C ASN A 119 1.81 19.56 -1.63
N SER A 120 2.78 19.00 -0.90
CA SER A 120 3.90 18.25 -1.50
C SER A 120 3.52 16.79 -1.83
N LEU A 121 2.32 16.36 -1.44
CA LEU A 121 1.80 15.00 -1.56
C LEU A 121 0.53 14.91 -2.42
N THR A 122 0.02 16.02 -2.94
CA THR A 122 -1.25 16.07 -3.72
C THR A 122 -1.21 15.30 -5.03
N ASP A 123 -0.02 15.05 -5.57
CA ASP A 123 0.16 14.26 -6.80
C ASP A 123 -0.01 12.75 -6.54
N TYR A 124 0.06 12.32 -5.28
CA TYR A 124 0.08 10.92 -4.87
C TYR A 124 -1.12 10.53 -4.01
N TYR A 125 -1.61 11.45 -3.18
CA TYR A 125 -2.69 11.22 -2.22
C TYR A 125 -3.90 12.07 -2.55
N SER A 126 -5.08 11.48 -2.42
CA SER A 126 -6.34 12.20 -2.55
C SER A 126 -6.50 13.21 -1.41
N SER A 127 -7.35 14.20 -1.61
CA SER A 127 -7.74 15.15 -0.58
C SER A 127 -8.30 14.45 0.67
N ASN A 128 -8.98 13.32 0.50
CA ASN A 128 -9.46 12.50 1.62
C ASN A 128 -8.30 11.87 2.39
N SER A 129 -7.37 11.20 1.69
CA SER A 129 -6.23 10.53 2.33
C SER A 129 -5.30 11.51 3.03
N LEU A 130 -5.11 12.70 2.46
CA LEU A 130 -4.36 13.78 3.10
C LEU A 130 -5.00 14.17 4.44
N GLU A 131 -6.31 14.42 4.45
CA GLU A 131 -7.04 14.89 5.63
C GLU A 131 -7.28 13.80 6.69
N GLU A 132 -7.42 12.54 6.31
CA GLU A 132 -7.70 11.45 7.24
C GLU A 132 -6.43 10.72 7.66
N SER A 133 -5.62 10.26 6.71
CA SER A 133 -4.45 9.42 6.97
C SER A 133 -3.21 10.26 7.29
N ILE A 134 -2.81 11.17 6.39
CA ILE A 134 -1.59 11.96 6.58
C ILE A 134 -1.73 12.94 7.74
N ARG A 135 -2.91 13.54 7.93
CA ARG A 135 -3.17 14.42 9.06
C ARG A 135 -3.15 13.69 10.41
N ALA A 136 -3.59 12.43 10.46
CA ALA A 136 -3.49 11.64 11.69
C ALA A 136 -2.03 11.44 12.11
N ILE A 137 -1.15 11.14 11.16
CA ILE A 137 0.30 11.03 11.39
C ILE A 137 0.88 12.38 11.82
N TYR A 138 0.48 13.47 11.14
CA TYR A 138 0.91 14.82 11.51
C TYR A 138 0.54 15.19 12.96
N ASN A 139 -0.68 14.84 13.36
CA ASN A 139 -1.20 15.11 14.70
C ASN A 139 -0.62 14.17 15.77
N ASN A 140 -0.09 13.00 15.38
CA ASN A 140 0.61 12.07 16.25
C ASN A 140 2.01 11.71 15.71
N PRO A 141 3.01 12.60 15.86
CA PRO A 141 4.35 12.39 15.31
C PRO A 141 5.06 11.13 15.85
N GLU A 142 4.64 10.59 17.00
CA GLU A 142 5.16 9.32 17.52
C GLU A 142 4.94 8.16 16.53
N SER A 143 3.83 8.15 15.80
CA SER A 143 3.55 7.13 14.77
C SER A 143 4.58 7.13 13.64
N PHE A 144 5.25 8.26 13.39
CA PHE A 144 6.28 8.34 12.35
C PHE A 144 7.65 7.80 12.81
N TYR A 145 7.85 7.61 14.12
CA TYR A 145 9.10 7.07 14.64
C TYR A 145 9.38 5.65 14.11
N GLU A 146 8.31 4.86 13.94
CA GLU A 146 8.33 3.55 13.31
C GLU A 146 7.53 3.60 12.00
N TYR A 147 7.96 4.48 11.09
CA TYR A 147 7.25 4.76 9.83
C TYR A 147 6.91 3.50 9.02
N GLY A 148 7.62 2.38 9.19
CA GLY A 148 7.32 1.12 8.53
C GLY A 148 5.93 0.56 8.85
N PHE A 149 5.33 0.87 10.01
CA PHE A 149 3.95 0.48 10.31
C PHE A 149 2.89 1.37 9.64
N VAL A 150 3.30 2.56 9.21
CA VAL A 150 2.43 3.59 8.61
C VAL A 150 2.59 3.63 7.09
N PHE A 151 3.80 3.36 6.61
CA PHE A 151 4.22 3.34 5.20
C PHE A 151 5.02 2.05 4.94
N PRO A 152 4.38 0.88 4.99
CA PRO A 152 5.08 -0.39 4.92
C PRO A 152 5.78 -0.64 3.58
N LEU A 153 5.16 -0.30 2.46
CA LEU A 153 5.78 -0.48 1.14
C LEU A 153 7.02 0.38 0.96
N ALA A 154 7.09 1.57 1.58
CA ALA A 154 8.31 2.38 1.59
C ALA A 154 9.46 1.77 2.40
N ALA A 155 9.16 0.90 3.38
CA ALA A 155 10.18 0.23 4.19
C ALA A 155 10.83 -0.98 3.47
N HIS A 156 10.25 -1.44 2.35
CA HIS A 156 10.69 -2.63 1.63
C HIS A 156 11.45 -2.31 0.34
N SER A 157 12.59 -2.99 0.12
CA SER A 157 13.38 -2.87 -1.11
C SER A 157 12.95 -3.85 -2.22
N THR A 158 12.06 -4.79 -1.89
CA THR A 158 11.46 -5.76 -2.81
C THR A 158 9.96 -5.76 -2.58
N ALA A 159 9.18 -5.71 -3.66
CA ALA A 159 7.72 -5.67 -3.58
C ALA A 159 7.21 -6.82 -2.67
N PRO A 160 6.43 -6.52 -1.62
CA PRO A 160 5.78 -7.55 -0.82
C PRO A 160 4.85 -8.40 -1.69
N TYR A 161 4.26 -9.46 -1.13
CA TYR A 161 3.16 -10.13 -1.81
C TYR A 161 2.03 -9.13 -1.98
N VAL A 162 1.75 -8.76 -3.23
CA VAL A 162 0.74 -7.77 -3.57
C VAL A 162 -0.21 -8.32 -4.63
N VAL A 163 -1.51 -8.09 -4.43
CA VAL A 163 -2.57 -8.40 -5.39
C VAL A 163 -3.39 -7.12 -5.62
N ALA A 164 -3.57 -6.74 -6.88
CA ALA A 164 -4.43 -5.63 -7.28
C ALA A 164 -5.76 -6.17 -7.81
N MET A 165 -6.87 -5.52 -7.46
CA MET A 165 -8.21 -5.82 -7.92
C MET A 165 -8.85 -4.53 -8.43
N SER A 166 -9.07 -4.48 -9.75
CA SER A 166 -9.54 -3.28 -10.43
C SER A 166 -11.04 -3.36 -10.77
N ASN A 167 -11.76 -2.28 -10.51
CA ASN A 167 -13.06 -1.98 -11.08
C ASN A 167 -12.96 -0.69 -11.95
N GLU A 168 -14.06 -0.19 -12.53
CA GLU A 168 -14.02 0.94 -13.47
C GLU A 168 -13.50 2.25 -12.83
N ASP A 169 -13.75 2.48 -11.53
CA ASP A 169 -13.49 3.76 -10.86
C ASP A 169 -12.55 3.65 -9.64
N GLU A 170 -12.22 2.43 -9.21
CA GLU A 170 -11.45 2.14 -8.00
C GLU A 170 -10.56 0.91 -8.22
N ILE A 171 -9.35 0.95 -7.63
CA ILE A 171 -8.44 -0.19 -7.57
C ILE A 171 -8.14 -0.45 -6.10
N GLU A 172 -8.38 -1.67 -5.64
CA GLU A 172 -7.94 -2.12 -4.33
C GLU A 172 -6.64 -2.90 -4.46
N LEU A 173 -5.66 -2.57 -3.63
CA LEU A 173 -4.38 -3.25 -3.56
C LEU A 173 -4.20 -3.85 -2.18
N TYR A 174 -3.98 -5.16 -2.13
CA TYR A 174 -3.76 -5.93 -0.91
C TYR A 174 -2.29 -6.26 -0.80
N SER A 175 -1.69 -5.99 0.36
CA SER A 175 -0.27 -6.22 0.62
C SER A 175 -0.07 -6.92 1.97
N LEU A 176 0.85 -7.90 2.01
CA LEU A 176 1.33 -8.53 3.23
C LEU A 176 2.84 -8.25 3.41
N PRO A 177 3.21 -7.08 3.96
CA PRO A 177 4.59 -6.69 4.20
C PRO A 177 5.16 -7.32 5.49
N GLU A 178 6.46 -7.66 5.50
CA GLU A 178 7.20 -8.13 6.67
C GLU A 178 7.92 -6.96 7.38
N ILE A 179 7.23 -6.27 8.28
CA ILE A 179 7.74 -5.06 8.92
C ILE A 179 8.58 -5.46 10.15
N TYR A 180 9.89 -5.20 10.11
CA TYR A 180 10.81 -5.55 11.21
C TYR A 180 10.82 -7.03 11.63
N GLY A 181 10.50 -7.94 10.70
CA GLY A 181 10.39 -9.38 10.98
C GLY A 181 8.99 -9.82 11.46
N ASP A 182 8.00 -8.93 11.31
CA ASP A 182 6.63 -9.14 11.74
C ASP A 182 5.66 -8.98 10.54
N GLU A 183 4.81 -9.99 10.33
CA GLU A 183 3.78 -10.00 9.29
C GLU A 183 2.39 -9.80 9.91
N SER A 184 2.26 -9.05 11.01
CA SER A 184 1.02 -8.93 11.78
C SER A 184 -0.19 -8.38 11.02
N PHE A 185 0.03 -7.61 9.94
CA PHE A 185 -1.05 -6.90 9.26
C PHE A 185 -1.04 -7.09 7.74
N THR A 186 -2.22 -7.25 7.19
CA THR A 186 -2.50 -7.07 5.76
C THR A 186 -2.97 -5.65 5.52
N TYR A 187 -2.31 -4.94 4.61
CA TYR A 187 -2.63 -3.57 4.24
C TYR A 187 -3.47 -3.54 2.96
N VAL A 188 -4.53 -2.75 2.96
CA VAL A 188 -5.44 -2.58 1.82
C VAL A 188 -5.47 -1.11 1.44
N TYR A 189 -5.07 -0.84 0.20
CA TYR A 189 -5.02 0.50 -0.38
C TYR A 189 -6.16 0.64 -1.37
N SER A 190 -7.00 1.65 -1.20
CA SER A 190 -7.96 2.06 -2.23
C SER A 190 -7.34 3.18 -3.05
N LEU A 191 -7.27 3.00 -4.36
CA LEU A 191 -6.91 4.03 -5.32
C LEU A 191 -8.18 4.57 -5.97
N LYS A 192 -8.23 5.87 -6.20
CA LYS A 192 -9.30 6.52 -6.97
C LYS A 192 -8.75 7.56 -7.92
N ILE A 193 -9.57 7.97 -8.88
CA ILE A 193 -9.26 9.11 -9.74
C ILE A 193 -9.67 10.41 -9.04
N GLU A 194 -8.73 11.34 -8.88
CA GLU A 194 -8.94 12.71 -8.41
C GLU A 194 -8.04 13.65 -9.22
N ASP A 195 -8.55 14.82 -9.66
CA ASP A 195 -7.80 15.77 -10.50
C ASP A 195 -7.19 15.16 -11.78
N ASN A 196 -7.90 14.22 -12.43
CA ASN A 196 -7.45 13.49 -13.62
C ASN A 196 -6.17 12.64 -13.40
N SER A 197 -5.89 12.22 -12.17
CA SER A 197 -4.84 11.24 -11.87
C SER A 197 -5.30 10.23 -10.84
N TRP A 198 -4.77 9.01 -10.91
CA TRP A 198 -4.92 8.03 -9.84
C TRP A 198 -4.17 8.50 -8.60
N LYS A 199 -4.79 8.36 -7.43
CA LYS A 199 -4.22 8.73 -6.14
C LYS A 199 -4.61 7.71 -5.07
N VAL A 200 -3.76 7.56 -4.05
CA VAL A 200 -4.10 6.80 -2.84
C VAL A 200 -5.21 7.54 -2.09
N ASP A 201 -6.33 6.86 -1.88
CA ASP A 201 -7.51 7.44 -1.22
C ASP A 201 -7.67 7.00 0.22
N GLN A 202 -7.48 5.71 0.47
CA GLN A 202 -7.60 5.11 1.79
C GLN A 202 -6.55 4.03 1.97
N VAL A 203 -6.09 3.90 3.21
CA VAL A 203 -5.25 2.78 3.64
C VAL A 203 -5.92 2.18 4.87
N LYS A 204 -6.24 0.90 4.81
CA LYS A 204 -6.75 0.11 5.92
C LYS A 204 -5.74 -0.98 6.25
N ASN A 205 -5.73 -1.40 7.50
CA ASN A 205 -5.00 -2.58 7.92
C ASN A 205 -5.97 -3.55 8.61
N TYR A 206 -5.72 -4.83 8.39
CA TYR A 206 -6.45 -5.94 8.96
C TYR A 206 -5.43 -6.90 9.57
N LEU A 207 -5.79 -7.64 10.62
CA LEU A 207 -4.88 -8.68 11.09
C LEU A 207 -4.63 -9.68 9.98
N SER A 208 -3.38 -10.09 9.82
CA SER A 208 -3.04 -11.26 9.03
C SER A 208 -3.30 -12.54 9.85
N PRO A 209 -3.16 -13.74 9.25
CA PRO A 209 -3.16 -14.99 9.99
C PRO A 209 -2.13 -15.00 11.13
N ARG A 210 -0.94 -14.42 10.88
CA ARG A 210 0.11 -14.30 11.89
C ARG A 210 -0.28 -13.32 12.99
N GLY A 211 -0.85 -12.17 12.62
CA GLY A 211 -1.39 -11.20 13.57
C GLY A 211 -2.50 -11.79 14.44
N ALA A 212 -3.32 -12.69 13.89
CA ALA A 212 -4.35 -13.40 14.65
C ALA A 212 -3.77 -14.39 15.68
N GLU A 213 -2.68 -15.09 15.35
CA GLU A 213 -1.94 -15.90 16.33
C GLU A 213 -1.39 -15.02 17.46
N ASP A 214 -0.80 -13.87 17.12
CA ASP A 214 -0.24 -12.94 18.08
C ASP A 214 -1.33 -12.28 18.95
N ALA A 215 -2.51 -12.02 18.39
CA ALA A 215 -3.70 -11.59 19.13
C ALA A 215 -4.13 -12.61 20.19
N VAL A 216 -4.21 -13.90 19.82
CA VAL A 216 -4.52 -14.98 20.77
C VAL A 216 -3.46 -15.08 21.85
N ARG A 217 -2.16 -14.99 21.48
CA ARG A 217 -1.06 -15.00 22.46
C ARG A 217 -1.17 -13.85 23.44
N PHE A 218 -1.42 -12.64 22.94
CA PHE A 218 -1.52 -11.43 23.73
C PHE A 218 -2.68 -11.49 24.72
N VAL A 219 -3.90 -11.74 24.24
CA VAL A 219 -5.12 -11.75 25.06
C VAL A 219 -5.03 -12.83 26.16
N ASN A 220 -4.45 -13.98 25.84
CA ASN A 220 -4.34 -15.10 26.78
C ASN A 220 -3.02 -15.11 27.59
N ASN A 221 -2.17 -14.10 27.44
CA ASN A 221 -0.87 -14.00 28.13
C ASN A 221 0.02 -15.26 27.91
N ILE A 222 0.05 -15.78 26.68
CA ILE A 222 0.80 -16.99 26.33
C ILE A 222 2.23 -16.60 25.92
N TYR A 223 3.17 -16.74 26.87
CA TYR A 223 4.60 -16.46 26.66
C TYR A 223 5.48 -17.71 26.58
N ASP A 224 4.89 -18.89 26.82
CA ASP A 224 5.64 -20.15 26.82
C ASP A 224 5.94 -20.58 25.37
N PRO A 225 7.23 -20.70 24.98
CA PRO A 225 7.60 -21.10 23.63
C PRO A 225 7.24 -22.56 23.29
N SER A 226 6.89 -23.38 24.28
CA SER A 226 6.38 -24.74 24.06
C SER A 226 4.88 -24.78 23.71
N VAL A 227 4.18 -23.64 23.83
CA VAL A 227 2.79 -23.49 23.42
C VAL A 227 2.74 -22.96 21.99
N TYR A 228 2.23 -23.82 21.12
CA TYR A 228 1.93 -23.52 19.73
C TYR A 228 0.57 -22.83 19.67
N VAL A 229 0.52 -21.74 18.91
CA VAL A 229 -0.68 -20.97 18.57
C VAL A 229 -0.59 -20.85 17.06
N VAL A 230 -1.48 -21.53 16.35
CA VAL A 230 -1.38 -21.66 14.90
C VAL A 230 -2.73 -21.36 14.25
N HIS A 231 -2.69 -20.54 13.21
CA HIS A 231 -3.72 -20.47 12.20
C HIS A 231 -3.53 -21.62 11.21
N ASP A 232 -4.59 -22.39 10.96
CA ASP A 232 -4.62 -23.53 10.03
C ASP A 232 -3.35 -24.41 10.07
N ALA A 233 -3.39 -25.45 10.92
CA ALA A 233 -2.24 -26.29 11.28
C ALA A 233 -1.51 -26.99 10.11
N ASP A 234 -2.03 -26.90 8.89
CA ASP A 234 -1.55 -27.65 7.72
C ASP A 234 -0.88 -26.79 6.61
N ASN A 235 -0.83 -25.45 6.71
CA ASN A 235 -0.27 -24.61 5.63
C ASN A 235 1.01 -23.85 6.05
N GLU A 236 2.17 -24.29 5.55
CA GLU A 236 3.48 -23.64 5.80
C GLU A 236 3.64 -22.30 5.03
N THR A 237 2.73 -21.98 4.11
CA THR A 237 2.77 -20.75 3.30
C THR A 237 1.44 -20.03 3.35
N ILE A 238 1.46 -18.77 3.74
CA ILE A 238 0.30 -17.88 3.75
C ILE A 238 -0.05 -17.50 2.30
N ASP A 239 -1.26 -17.85 1.83
CA ASP A 239 -1.79 -17.43 0.53
C ASP A 239 -2.58 -16.12 0.68
N LEU A 240 -2.11 -15.04 0.05
CA LEU A 240 -2.77 -13.74 0.08
C LEU A 240 -4.19 -13.79 -0.51
N ASN A 241 -4.47 -14.67 -1.47
CA ASN A 241 -5.84 -14.81 -2.01
C ASN A 241 -6.81 -15.42 -1.00
N GLU A 242 -6.32 -16.26 -0.08
CA GLU A 242 -7.13 -16.78 1.02
C GLU A 242 -7.40 -15.68 2.05
N ILE A 243 -6.39 -14.85 2.36
CA ILE A 243 -6.57 -13.68 3.23
C ILE A 243 -7.60 -12.72 2.64
N ILE A 244 -7.51 -12.40 1.35
CA ILE A 244 -8.47 -11.52 0.66
C ILE A 244 -9.89 -12.03 0.85
N LYS A 245 -10.14 -13.32 0.62
CA LYS A 245 -11.47 -13.91 0.81
C LYS A 245 -11.96 -13.79 2.25
N VAL A 246 -11.08 -13.97 3.23
CA VAL A 246 -11.46 -13.81 4.64
C VAL A 246 -11.88 -12.36 4.92
N ILE A 247 -11.12 -11.38 4.42
CA ILE A 247 -11.42 -9.96 4.60
C ILE A 247 -12.73 -9.57 3.88
N GLU A 248 -12.88 -9.93 2.60
CA GLU A 248 -14.05 -9.57 1.78
C GLU A 248 -15.35 -10.22 2.27
N ASN A 249 -15.27 -11.44 2.83
CA ASN A 249 -16.44 -12.15 3.37
C ASN A 249 -16.70 -11.86 4.85
N GLU A 250 -15.90 -10.98 5.48
CA GLU A 250 -15.95 -10.69 6.92
C GLU A 250 -15.88 -11.97 7.78
N GLU A 251 -15.00 -12.90 7.40
CA GLU A 251 -14.80 -14.17 8.10
C GLU A 251 -13.75 -14.05 9.21
N ASN A 252 -13.83 -14.95 10.19
CA ASN A 252 -12.86 -15.02 11.29
C ASN A 252 -11.77 -16.06 10.99
N TYR A 253 -10.55 -15.77 11.41
CA TYR A 253 -9.48 -16.76 11.47
C TYR A 253 -9.73 -17.78 12.57
N MET A 254 -9.56 -19.07 12.26
CA MET A 254 -9.62 -20.14 13.25
C MET A 254 -8.22 -20.44 13.77
N ILE A 255 -8.02 -20.33 15.08
CA ILE A 255 -6.72 -20.52 15.74
C ILE A 255 -6.79 -21.69 16.71
N GLN A 256 -5.84 -22.61 16.58
CA GLN A 256 -5.66 -23.71 17.52
C GLN A 256 -4.49 -23.40 18.46
N VAL A 257 -4.70 -23.62 19.76
CA VAL A 257 -3.65 -23.56 20.77
C VAL A 257 -3.37 -24.95 21.30
N TYR A 258 -2.12 -25.41 21.24
CA TYR A 258 -1.73 -26.74 21.72
C TYR A 258 -0.28 -26.79 22.21
N VAL A 259 0.05 -27.87 22.91
CA VAL A 259 1.44 -28.21 23.30
C VAL A 259 1.83 -29.54 22.66
N LEU A 260 3.08 -29.62 22.21
CA LEU A 260 3.72 -30.86 21.79
C LEU A 260 4.60 -31.36 22.92
N ASN A 261 4.45 -32.62 23.29
CA ASN A 261 5.42 -33.33 24.12
C ASN A 261 5.88 -34.60 23.40
N ASP A 262 6.94 -35.25 23.91
CA ASP A 262 7.57 -36.43 23.31
C ASP A 262 6.60 -37.62 23.06
N HIS A 263 5.37 -37.57 23.57
CA HIS A 263 4.43 -38.67 23.59
C HIS A 263 3.04 -38.34 23.03
N ALA A 264 2.65 -37.06 22.93
CA ALA A 264 1.33 -36.62 22.50
C ALA A 264 1.26 -35.12 22.18
N THR A 265 0.25 -34.76 21.38
CA THR A 265 -0.26 -33.39 21.24
C THR A 265 -1.42 -33.20 22.20
N ALA A 266 -1.43 -32.10 22.96
CA ALA A 266 -2.57 -31.72 23.80
C ALA A 266 -3.08 -30.33 23.40
N THR A 267 -4.32 -30.27 22.91
CA THR A 267 -5.01 -29.02 22.59
C THR A 267 -5.42 -28.31 23.89
N LEU A 268 -5.03 -27.06 24.01
CA LEU A 268 -5.35 -26.17 25.13
C LEU A 268 -6.61 -25.35 24.86
N GLY A 269 -6.92 -25.05 23.60
CA GLY A 269 -8.13 -24.33 23.22
C GLY A 269 -8.26 -24.09 21.72
N TRP A 270 -9.46 -23.66 21.33
CA TRP A 270 -9.80 -23.18 20.00
C TRP A 270 -10.29 -21.75 20.11
N TYR A 271 -9.88 -20.91 19.17
CA TYR A 271 -10.20 -19.50 19.15
C TYR A 271 -10.63 -19.09 17.75
N THR A 272 -11.46 -18.06 17.68
CA THR A 272 -11.66 -17.31 16.44
C THR A 272 -11.21 -15.88 16.63
N VAL A 273 -10.65 -15.28 15.58
CA VAL A 273 -10.19 -13.90 15.59
C VAL A 273 -10.82 -13.17 14.41
N ASP A 274 -11.52 -12.08 14.70
CA ASP A 274 -12.03 -11.17 13.68
C ASP A 274 -10.89 -10.27 13.21
N PRO A 275 -10.47 -10.35 11.93
CA PRO A 275 -9.35 -9.57 11.42
C PRO A 275 -9.63 -8.07 11.30
N ILE A 276 -10.91 -7.67 11.27
CA ILE A 276 -11.37 -6.30 11.12
C ILE A 276 -11.47 -5.62 12.48
N SER A 277 -12.21 -6.23 13.41
CA SER A 277 -12.41 -5.65 14.75
C SER A 277 -11.29 -5.98 15.73
N THR A 278 -10.37 -6.89 15.35
CA THR A 278 -9.28 -7.43 16.16
C THR A 278 -9.73 -8.14 17.44
N MET A 279 -11.01 -8.52 17.51
CA MET A 279 -11.61 -9.24 18.63
C MET A 279 -11.21 -10.71 18.61
N VAL A 280 -10.89 -11.23 19.79
CA VAL A 280 -10.53 -12.63 20.03
C VAL A 280 -11.66 -13.30 20.80
N TYR A 281 -12.12 -14.43 20.28
CA TYR A 281 -13.14 -15.26 20.90
C TYR A 281 -12.58 -16.64 21.22
N GLN A 282 -12.91 -17.18 22.39
CA GLN A 282 -12.54 -18.53 22.81
C GLN A 282 -13.75 -19.45 22.72
N TRP A 283 -13.55 -20.67 22.22
CA TRP A 283 -14.58 -21.69 22.23
C TRP A 283 -14.84 -22.20 23.66
N ASP A 284 -16.06 -22.01 24.15
CA ASP A 284 -16.53 -22.63 25.38
C ASP A 284 -17.15 -24.00 25.08
N LEU A 285 -16.52 -25.04 25.60
CA LEU A 285 -16.98 -26.43 25.44
C LEU A 285 -18.29 -26.73 26.17
N ILE A 286 -18.66 -25.94 27.17
CA ILE A 286 -19.87 -26.18 27.97
C ILE A 286 -21.09 -25.66 27.22
N ASP A 287 -21.00 -24.43 26.73
CA ASP A 287 -22.10 -23.71 26.10
C ASP A 287 -22.11 -23.86 24.56
N ASP A 288 -21.08 -24.50 23.98
CA ASP A 288 -20.95 -24.77 22.54
C ASP A 288 -20.97 -23.48 21.71
N GLU A 289 -20.33 -22.43 22.22
CA GLU A 289 -20.29 -21.10 21.63
C GLU A 289 -18.91 -20.41 21.77
N PHE A 290 -18.67 -19.41 20.92
CA PHE A 290 -17.49 -18.55 21.00
C PHE A 290 -17.79 -17.34 21.90
N LEU A 291 -17.01 -17.20 22.98
CA LEU A 291 -17.11 -16.09 23.93
C LEU A 291 -15.99 -15.10 23.72
N GLU A 292 -16.31 -13.80 23.72
CA GLU A 292 -15.31 -12.73 23.63
C GLU A 292 -14.38 -12.78 24.84
N VAL A 293 -13.07 -12.86 24.59
CA VAL A 293 -12.05 -12.91 25.64
C VAL A 293 -11.12 -11.69 25.64
N GLY A 294 -11.12 -10.89 24.58
CA GLY A 294 -10.42 -9.62 24.51
C GLY A 294 -10.22 -9.11 23.10
N SER A 295 -9.47 -8.02 22.97
CA SER A 295 -9.17 -7.34 21.71
C SER A 295 -7.66 -7.11 21.60
N TYR A 296 -7.14 -7.20 20.38
CA TYR A 296 -5.74 -6.90 20.09
C TYR A 296 -5.60 -5.48 19.51
N PHE A 297 -5.16 -4.55 20.35
CA PHE A 297 -4.74 -3.23 19.90
C PHE A 297 -3.22 -3.17 20.02
N ASN A 298 -2.52 -3.29 18.91
CA ASN A 298 -1.11 -2.93 18.89
C ASN A 298 -1.05 -1.39 18.80
N HIS A 299 -0.38 -0.77 19.77
CA HIS A 299 -0.26 0.68 19.92
C HIS A 299 0.69 1.28 18.88
#